data_AF-A0A3D9MYQ7-F1
#
_entry.id   AF-A0A3D9MYQ7-F1
#
_cell.length_a   1.000
_cell.length_b   1.000
_cell.length_c   1.000
_cell.angle_alpha   90.00
_cell.angle_beta   90.00
_cell.angle_gamma   90.00
#
_symmetry.space_group_name_H-M   'P 1'
#
loop_
_entity.id
_entity.type
_entity.pdbx_description
1 polymer ?
#
loop_
_entity_poly.entity_id
_entity_poly.type
_entity_poly.pdbx_seq_one_letter_code
_entity_poly.pdbx_strand_id
1 'polypeptide(L)'
;MNRSRSTITREVNKWVQSHRDKYAAELTHWYAKEDYLNKRNTDKISTYKRLRLYVYRRLLSEWTPEQIAGKLKLEYPNDPIMSISQESIYRNIYTQLQASLYKKLIKLLVRKKLDVDPLKKDGELEAKSSTRSVLTIDLSIFY
;
A
#
# COMPACT_ATOMS: atom_id res chain seq x y z
N MET A 1 -22.28 -23.90 -14.98
CA MET A 1 -21.29 -23.64 -13.92
C MET A 1 -20.40 -24.87 -13.77
N ASN A 2 -19.15 -24.81 -14.22
CA ASN A 2 -18.22 -25.96 -14.24
C ASN A 2 -17.17 -25.85 -13.12
N ARG A 3 -17.62 -25.81 -11.85
CA ARG A 3 -16.73 -25.74 -10.68
C ARG A 3 -16.81 -27.05 -9.91
N SER A 4 -15.68 -27.55 -9.43
CA SER A 4 -15.65 -28.80 -8.66
C SER A 4 -16.44 -28.66 -7.35
N ARG A 5 -17.12 -29.73 -6.94
CA ARG A 5 -17.85 -29.80 -5.67
C ARG A 5 -16.96 -29.46 -4.47
N SER A 6 -15.70 -29.87 -4.50
CA SER A 6 -14.71 -29.54 -3.48
C SER A 6 -14.42 -28.04 -3.38
N THR A 7 -14.44 -27.31 -4.50
CA THR A 7 -14.25 -25.85 -4.52
C THR A 7 -15.43 -25.15 -3.83
N ILE A 8 -16.66 -25.53 -4.17
CA ILE A 8 -17.87 -24.96 -3.57
C ILE A 8 -17.92 -25.28 -2.07
N THR A 9 -17.61 -26.51 -1.67
CA THR A 9 -17.62 -26.94 -0.26
C THR A 9 -16.61 -26.15 0.58
N ARG A 10 -15.37 -26.00 0.11
CA ARG A 10 -14.36 -25.18 0.82
C ARG A 10 -14.75 -23.71 0.89
N GLU A 11 -15.36 -23.18 -0.17
CA GLU A 11 -15.82 -21.79 -0.20
C GLU A 11 -16.91 -21.54 0.84
N VAL A 12 -17.94 -22.39 0.88
CA VAL A 12 -19.03 -22.29 1.87
C VAL A 12 -18.48 -22.45 3.29
N ASN A 13 -17.65 -23.46 3.55
CA ASN A 13 -17.07 -23.69 4.88
C ASN A 13 -16.15 -22.56 5.36
N LYS A 14 -15.52 -21.81 4.45
CA LYS A 14 -14.67 -20.67 4.80
C LYS A 14 -15.49 -19.51 5.37
N TRP A 15 -16.69 -19.28 4.82
CA TRP A 15 -17.50 -18.09 5.08
C TRP A 15 -18.71 -18.34 6.00
N VAL A 16 -19.20 -19.58 6.07
CA VAL A 16 -20.31 -20.00 6.94
C VAL A 16 -19.74 -20.92 7.99
N GLN A 17 -19.42 -20.37 9.16
CA GLN A 17 -18.86 -21.13 10.29
C GLN A 17 -19.93 -21.45 11.33
N SER A 18 -20.95 -20.60 11.44
CA SER A 18 -22.11 -20.74 12.30
C SER A 18 -23.39 -20.93 11.50
N HIS A 19 -24.37 -21.61 12.10
CA HIS A 19 -25.71 -21.81 11.54
C HIS A 19 -26.49 -20.51 11.31
N ARG A 20 -26.03 -19.39 11.88
CA ARG A 20 -26.61 -18.06 11.70
C ARG A 20 -25.96 -17.26 10.56
N ASP A 21 -24.83 -17.73 10.05
CA ASP A 21 -24.10 -17.06 8.97
C ASP A 21 -24.82 -17.29 7.65
N LYS A 22 -25.01 -16.22 6.86
CA LYS A 22 -25.62 -16.30 5.53
C LYS A 22 -24.52 -16.23 4.49
N TYR A 23 -24.53 -17.17 3.55
CA TYR A 23 -23.61 -17.15 2.42
C TYR A 23 -23.98 -16.04 1.42
N ALA A 24 -23.04 -15.15 1.12
CA ALA A 24 -23.20 -14.06 0.16
C ALA A 24 -22.23 -14.23 -1.02
N ALA A 25 -22.71 -14.81 -2.12
CA ALA A 25 -21.88 -15.21 -3.28
C ALA A 25 -21.08 -14.06 -3.91
N GLU A 26 -21.66 -12.87 -3.97
CA GLU A 26 -20.98 -11.68 -4.52
C GLU A 26 -19.80 -11.27 -3.63
N LEU A 27 -20.02 -11.25 -2.32
CA LEU A 27 -19.00 -10.90 -1.33
C LEU A 27 -17.86 -11.93 -1.34
N THR A 28 -18.18 -13.22 -1.34
CA THR A 28 -17.18 -14.29 -1.36
C THR A 28 -16.36 -14.26 -2.64
N HIS A 29 -16.99 -13.97 -3.78
CA HIS A 29 -16.31 -13.81 -5.06
C HIS A 29 -15.37 -12.59 -5.06
N TRP A 30 -15.82 -11.45 -4.55
CA TRP A 30 -15.03 -10.24 -4.46
C TRP A 30 -13.79 -10.45 -3.58
N TYR A 31 -13.96 -10.99 -2.38
CA TYR A 31 -12.84 -11.34 -1.49
C TYR A 31 -11.87 -12.35 -2.12
N ALA A 32 -12.37 -13.37 -2.81
CA ALA A 32 -11.52 -14.35 -3.49
C ALA A 32 -10.68 -13.70 -4.61
N LYS A 33 -11.27 -12.74 -5.33
CA LYS A 33 -10.58 -11.96 -6.34
C LYS A 33 -9.51 -11.06 -5.71
N GLU A 34 -9.84 -10.35 -4.64
CA GLU A 34 -8.88 -9.52 -3.90
C GLU A 34 -7.71 -10.34 -3.36
N ASP A 35 -7.98 -11.47 -2.70
CA ASP A 35 -6.97 -12.37 -2.17
C ASP A 35 -6.05 -12.89 -3.28
N TYR A 36 -6.61 -13.27 -4.43
CA TYR A 36 -5.83 -13.69 -5.59
C TYR A 36 -4.91 -12.58 -6.13
N LEU A 37 -5.40 -11.34 -6.18
CA LEU A 37 -4.60 -10.18 -6.62
C LEU A 37 -3.48 -9.84 -5.62
N ASN A 38 -3.71 -10.09 -4.32
CA ASN A 38 -2.77 -9.72 -3.26
C ASN A 38 -1.79 -10.85 -2.87
N LYS A 39 -2.07 -12.10 -3.21
CA LYS A 39 -1.29 -13.29 -2.81
C LYS A 39 0.22 -13.23 -3.14
N ARG A 40 0.61 -12.44 -4.14
CA ARG A 40 2.01 -12.30 -4.60
C ARG A 40 2.54 -10.87 -4.55
N ASN A 41 1.79 -9.93 -3.97
CA ASN A 41 2.14 -8.50 -3.94
C ASN A 41 2.78 -8.06 -2.62
N THR A 42 3.15 -8.99 -1.75
CA THR A 42 3.82 -8.68 -0.48
C THR A 42 5.34 -8.68 -0.64
N ASP A 43 5.92 -7.49 -0.67
CA ASP A 43 7.38 -7.33 -0.59
C ASP A 43 7.86 -7.62 0.84
N LYS A 44 8.94 -8.40 0.98
CA LYS A 44 9.59 -8.66 2.28
C LYS A 44 9.89 -7.37 3.06
N ILE A 45 10.30 -6.31 2.36
CA ILE A 45 10.61 -5.00 2.96
C ILE A 45 9.35 -4.36 3.58
N SER A 46 8.19 -4.54 2.96
CA SER A 46 6.93 -4.01 3.48
C SER A 46 6.45 -4.81 4.70
N THR A 47 6.58 -6.14 4.63
CA THR A 47 6.13 -7.05 5.69
C THR A 47 6.97 -6.97 6.96
N TYR A 48 8.31 -6.93 6.85
CA TYR A 48 9.20 -7.05 8.00
C TYR A 48 9.80 -5.71 8.43
N LYS A 49 9.32 -5.15 9.55
CA LYS A 49 9.76 -3.85 10.07
C LYS A 49 11.26 -3.78 10.38
N ARG A 50 11.85 -4.85 10.92
CA ARG A 50 13.31 -4.93 11.21
C ARG A 50 14.15 -4.77 9.94
N LEU A 51 13.83 -5.56 8.91
CA LEU A 51 14.51 -5.49 7.62
C LEU A 51 14.33 -4.11 6.98
N ARG A 52 13.11 -3.59 7.02
CA ARG A 52 12.75 -2.26 6.50
C ARG A 52 13.63 -1.16 7.08
N LEU A 53 13.71 -1.09 8.41
CA LEU A 53 14.51 -0.09 9.11
C LEU A 53 16.00 -0.20 8.77
N TYR A 54 16.53 -1.41 8.67
CA TYR A 54 17.93 -1.62 8.30
C TYR A 54 18.21 -1.07 6.89
N VAL A 55 17.40 -1.45 5.91
CA VAL A 55 17.56 -1.03 4.51
C VAL A 55 17.49 0.49 4.40
N TYR A 56 16.47 1.14 4.98
CA TYR A 56 16.35 2.61 4.89
C TYR A 56 17.47 3.36 5.61
N ARG A 57 17.93 2.87 6.78
CA ARG A 57 19.06 3.49 7.49
C ARG A 57 20.34 3.48 6.64
N ARG A 58 20.59 2.38 5.92
CA ARG A 58 21.75 2.26 5.04
C ARG A 58 21.59 3.09 3.76
N LEU A 59 20.40 3.11 3.16
CA LEU A 59 20.11 3.98 2.01
C LEU A 59 20.31 5.46 2.35
N LEU A 60 19.92 5.90 3.55
CA LEU A 60 20.18 7.27 4.04
C LEU A 60 21.67 7.57 4.27
N SER A 61 22.48 6.53 4.45
CA SER A 61 23.93 6.64 4.58
C SER A 61 24.66 6.54 3.23
N GLU A 62 23.92 6.65 2.11
CA GLU A 62 24.42 6.58 0.73
C GLU A 62 24.99 5.22 0.31
N TRP A 63 24.54 4.13 0.95
CA TRP A 63 24.95 2.78 0.57
C TRP A 63 24.23 2.31 -0.70
N THR A 64 24.95 1.58 -1.58
CA THR A 64 24.31 0.95 -2.74
C THR A 64 23.49 -0.28 -2.32
N PRO A 65 22.41 -0.61 -3.06
CA PRO A 65 21.63 -1.81 -2.79
C PRO A 65 22.44 -3.12 -2.77
N GLU A 66 23.48 -3.26 -3.60
CA GLU A 66 24.37 -4.43 -3.54
C GLU A 66 25.15 -4.48 -2.22
N GLN A 67 25.67 -3.35 -1.75
CA GLN A 67 26.39 -3.26 -0.48
C GLN A 67 25.50 -3.63 0.71
N ILE A 68 24.24 -3.17 0.68
CA ILE A 68 23.25 -3.47 1.72
C ILE A 68 22.99 -4.99 1.76
N ALA A 69 22.69 -5.60 0.61
CA ALA A 69 22.44 -7.04 0.52
C ALA A 69 23.66 -7.87 0.92
N GLY A 70 24.85 -7.46 0.50
CA GLY A 70 26.12 -8.09 0.88
C GLY A 70 26.37 -8.04 2.39
N LYS A 71 26.24 -6.86 3.01
CA LYS A 71 26.39 -6.73 4.47
C LYS A 71 25.34 -7.49 5.26
N LEU A 72 24.10 -7.55 4.76
CA LEU A 72 23.03 -8.30 5.42
C LEU A 72 23.39 -9.77 5.60
N LYS A 73 23.97 -10.39 4.55
CA LYS A 73 24.43 -11.78 4.58
C LYS A 73 25.59 -12.00 5.57
N LEU A 74 26.45 -11.01 5.74
CA LEU A 74 27.59 -11.08 6.67
C LEU A 74 27.16 -10.89 8.13
N GLU A 75 26.27 -9.94 8.41
CA GLU A 75 25.81 -9.64 9.77
C GLU A 75 24.77 -10.64 10.29
N TYR A 76 23.94 -11.21 9.40
CA TYR A 76 22.82 -12.09 9.77
C TYR A 76 22.79 -13.40 8.95
N PRO A 77 23.81 -14.27 9.06
CA PRO A 77 23.87 -15.50 8.26
C PRO A 77 22.76 -16.51 8.56
N ASN A 78 22.24 -16.52 9.79
CA ASN A 78 21.26 -17.51 10.26
C ASN A 78 19.81 -17.02 10.25
N ASP A 79 19.56 -15.74 9.91
CA ASP A 79 18.21 -15.17 9.93
C ASP A 79 17.66 -15.02 8.49
N PRO A 80 16.74 -15.89 8.04
CA PRO A 80 16.21 -15.85 6.68
C PRO A 80 15.33 -14.62 6.40
N ILE A 81 14.87 -13.94 7.46
CA ILE A 81 14.12 -12.68 7.35
C ILE A 81 15.08 -11.53 7.05
N MET A 82 16.27 -11.56 7.65
CA MET A 82 17.36 -10.60 7.39
C MET A 82 18.21 -11.03 6.18
N SER A 83 17.55 -11.51 5.12
CA SER A 83 18.16 -11.84 3.84
C SER A 83 17.26 -11.37 2.69
N ILE A 84 17.83 -10.51 1.84
CA ILE A 84 17.16 -9.91 0.69
C ILE A 84 18.12 -9.70 -0.48
N SER A 85 17.62 -9.80 -1.71
CA SER A 85 18.40 -9.50 -2.91
C SER A 85 18.42 -7.99 -3.21
N GLN A 86 19.48 -7.54 -3.87
CA GLN A 86 19.59 -6.16 -4.37
C GLN A 86 18.44 -5.79 -5.31
N GLU A 87 17.97 -6.69 -6.18
CA GLU A 87 16.85 -6.44 -7.10
C GLU A 87 15.55 -6.17 -6.34
N SER A 88 15.36 -6.83 -5.20
CA SER A 88 14.19 -6.61 -4.35
C SER A 88 14.23 -5.23 -3.70
N ILE A 89 15.42 -4.76 -3.31
CA ILE A 89 15.61 -3.40 -2.81
C ILE A 89 15.34 -2.39 -3.93
N TYR A 90 15.91 -2.57 -5.13
CA TYR A 90 15.65 -1.71 -6.29
C TYR A 90 14.15 -1.64 -6.62
N ARG A 91 13.49 -2.79 -6.75
CA ARG A 91 12.05 -2.87 -7.06
C ARG A 91 11.22 -2.10 -6.04
N ASN A 92 11.55 -2.23 -4.76
CA ASN A 92 10.85 -1.56 -3.68
C ASN A 92 11.01 -0.03 -3.75
N ILE A 93 12.23 0.45 -4.00
CA ILE A 93 12.53 1.87 -4.18
C ILE A 93 11.68 2.44 -5.33
N TYR A 94 11.74 1.82 -6.52
CA TYR A 94 11.02 2.32 -7.69
C TYR A 94 9.50 2.26 -7.53
N THR A 95 8.97 1.18 -6.96
CA THR A 95 7.52 1.00 -6.78
C THR A 95 6.96 2.02 -5.78
N GLN A 96 7.66 2.28 -4.67
CA GLN A 96 7.22 3.26 -3.67
C GLN A 96 7.29 4.70 -4.18
N LEU A 97 8.37 5.06 -4.88
CA LEU A 97 8.52 6.39 -5.48
C LEU A 97 7.35 6.68 -6.42
N GLN A 98 7.06 5.75 -7.33
CA GLN A 98 5.93 5.87 -8.25
C GLN A 98 4.59 5.97 -7.51
N ALA A 99 4.33 5.10 -6.54
CA ALA A 99 3.08 5.14 -5.78
C ALA A 99 2.87 6.48 -5.05
N SER A 100 3.93 7.05 -4.47
CA SER A 100 3.87 8.36 -3.81
C SER A 100 3.59 9.49 -4.79
N LEU A 101 4.18 9.43 -5.99
CA LEU A 101 3.96 10.40 -7.06
C LEU A 101 2.53 10.31 -7.61
N TYR A 102 2.05 9.10 -7.91
CA TYR A 102 0.67 8.89 -8.36
C TYR A 102 -0.35 9.39 -7.34
N LYS A 103 -0.14 9.14 -6.04
CA LYS A 103 -1.00 9.68 -4.97
C LYS A 103 -1.03 11.21 -4.98
N LYS A 104 0.14 11.86 -5.14
CA LYS A 104 0.23 13.33 -5.24
C LYS A 104 -0.51 13.84 -6.47
N LEU A 105 -0.34 13.20 -7.63
CA LEU A 105 -1.01 13.57 -8.88
C LEU A 105 -2.53 13.41 -8.79
N ILE A 106 -3.02 12.29 -8.26
CA ILE A 106 -4.46 12.07 -8.04
C ILE A 106 -5.04 13.16 -7.12
N LYS A 107 -4.34 13.53 -6.04
CA LYS A 107 -4.78 14.62 -5.15
C LYS A 107 -4.89 15.96 -5.87
N LEU A 108 -4.03 16.23 -6.86
CA LEU A 108 -4.11 17.43 -7.69
C LEU A 108 -5.28 17.37 -8.69
N LEU A 109 -5.55 16.20 -9.28
CA LEU A 109 -6.69 15.99 -10.18
C LEU A 109 -8.04 16.09 -9.46
N VAL A 110 -8.13 15.64 -8.21
CA VAL A 110 -9.34 15.75 -7.37
C VAL A 110 -9.69 17.22 -7.06
N ARG A 111 -8.76 18.15 -7.31
CA ARG A 111 -8.95 19.59 -7.10
C ARG A 111 -9.63 20.29 -8.29
N LYS A 112 -10.70 19.69 -8.84
CA LYS A 112 -11.73 20.43 -9.60
C LYS A 112 -12.99 19.59 -9.82
N LYS A 113 -13.53 18.96 -8.78
CA LYS A 113 -14.99 18.93 -8.71
C LYS A 113 -15.36 20.35 -8.29
N LEU A 114 -15.71 21.18 -9.27
CA LEU A 114 -16.49 22.38 -8.95
C LEU A 114 -17.62 21.86 -8.07
N ASP A 115 -17.75 22.38 -6.85
CA ASP A 115 -18.96 22.18 -6.06
C ASP A 115 -20.10 22.81 -6.86
N VAL A 116 -20.63 22.07 -7.83
CA VAL A 116 -21.95 22.33 -8.38
C VAL A 116 -22.88 21.70 -7.35
N ASP A 117 -23.04 22.43 -6.25
CA ASP A 117 -24.10 22.20 -5.29
C ASP A 117 -25.41 22.37 -6.07
N PRO A 118 -26.23 21.32 -6.28
CA PRO A 118 -27.36 21.42 -7.20
C PRO A 118 -28.46 22.40 -6.73
N LEU A 119 -28.35 23.01 -5.54
CA LEU A 119 -29.46 23.70 -4.89
C LEU A 119 -29.12 24.97 -4.06
N LYS A 120 -27.99 25.67 -4.23
CA LYS A 120 -27.72 26.89 -3.44
C LYS A 120 -28.04 28.18 -4.23
N LYS A 121 -29.21 28.77 -3.95
CA LYS A 121 -29.58 30.14 -4.33
C LYS A 121 -28.73 31.19 -3.59
N ASP A 122 -28.28 32.17 -4.38
CA ASP A 122 -28.01 33.59 -4.15
C ASP A 122 -27.77 34.07 -2.71
N GLY A 123 -26.61 34.67 -2.45
CA GLY A 123 -26.40 35.49 -1.25
C GLY A 123 -24.94 35.76 -0.87
N GLU A 124 -24.44 36.91 -1.34
CA GLU A 124 -23.46 37.82 -0.72
C GLU A 124 -21.97 37.45 -0.55
N LEU A 125 -21.17 38.44 -0.98
CA LEU A 125 -19.73 38.57 -0.95
C LEU A 125 -19.26 38.98 0.46
N GLU A 126 -18.14 38.46 0.95
CA GLU A 126 -17.19 39.26 1.73
C GLU A 126 -15.79 38.64 1.70
N ALA A 127 -14.81 39.50 1.44
CA ALA A 127 -13.39 39.20 1.40
C ALA A 127 -12.84 38.89 2.80
N LYS A 128 -11.82 38.04 2.89
CA LYS A 128 -10.73 38.21 3.85
C LYS A 128 -9.42 37.60 3.37
N SER A 129 -8.41 38.43 3.61
CA SER A 129 -7.02 38.43 3.18
C SER A 129 -6.15 37.35 3.84
N SER A 130 -4.98 37.17 3.23
CA SER A 130 -3.69 36.94 3.89
C SER A 130 -3.47 35.60 4.61
N THR A 131 -2.51 34.81 4.13
CA THR A 131 -1.11 34.83 4.65
C THR A 131 -0.31 33.67 4.03
N ARG A 132 0.93 33.99 3.63
CA ARG A 132 1.99 33.07 3.20
C ARG A 132 2.24 31.95 4.24
N SER A 133 2.50 30.72 3.81
CA SER A 133 3.46 29.84 4.51
C SER A 133 3.94 28.67 3.63
N VAL A 134 5.20 28.83 3.23
CA VAL A 134 6.31 27.86 3.21
C VAL A 134 6.02 26.34 3.14
N LEU A 135 6.67 25.76 2.13
CA LEU A 135 7.08 24.37 1.95
C LEU A 135 7.27 23.63 3.28
N THR A 136 6.33 22.76 3.62
CA THR A 136 6.54 21.71 4.62
C THR A 136 6.62 20.40 3.85
N ILE A 137 7.83 19.86 3.71
CA ILE A 137 8.02 18.48 3.27
C ILE A 137 7.54 17.61 4.43
N ASP A 138 6.35 17.06 4.25
CA ASP A 138 5.68 16.24 5.25
C ASP A 138 6.47 14.95 5.50
N LEU A 139 7.08 14.84 6.68
CA LEU A 139 7.78 13.66 7.21
C LEU A 139 6.81 12.52 7.63
N SER A 140 5.51 12.65 7.39
CA SER A 140 4.50 11.63 7.69
C SER A 140 4.62 10.32 6.89
N ILE A 141 5.56 10.23 5.94
CA ILE A 141 5.85 8.98 5.20
C ILE A 141 6.59 7.95 6.09
N PHE A 142 7.09 8.34 7.27
CA PHE A 142 7.92 7.49 8.14
C PHE A 142 7.23 6.90 9.39
N TYR A 143 5.91 7.05 9.59
CA TYR A 143 5.19 6.37 10.69
C TYR A 143 4.12 5.40 10.20
#